data_AF-A0A937NI79-F1
#
_entry.id   AF-A0A937NI79-F1
#
_cell.length_a   1.000
_cell.length_b   1.000
_cell.length_c   1.000
_cell.angle_alpha   90.00
_cell.angle_beta   90.00
_cell.angle_gamma   90.00
#
_symmetry.space_group_name_H-M   'P 1'
#
loop_
_entity.id
_entity.type
_entity.pdbx_description
1 polymer ?
#
loop_
_entity_poly.entity_id
_entity_poly.type
_entity_poly.pdbx_seq_one_letter_code
_entity_poly.pdbx_strand_id
1 'polypeptide(L)' 'MADSNGVSGDGSLVIVSFRAVGEGTATTQLTLENIDAHDAETLIDIITQATPGSFSVEDSSYTSPVITFAP' A
#
# COMPACT_ATOMS: atom_id res chain seq x y z
N MET A 1 2.19 14.44 7.22
CA MET A 1 1.03 15.12 7.85
C MET A 1 -0.03 15.32 6.79
N ALA A 2 -1.29 15.10 7.14
CA ALA A 2 -2.42 15.19 6.20
C ALA A 2 -3.42 16.21 6.73
N ASP A 3 -3.79 17.19 5.91
CA ASP A 3 -4.79 18.21 6.22
C ASP A 3 -5.53 18.67 4.94
N SER A 4 -6.26 19.77 5.00
CA SER A 4 -7.01 20.31 3.86
C SER A 4 -6.14 20.72 2.68
N ASN A 5 -4.83 20.88 2.88
CA ASN A 5 -3.85 21.23 1.85
C ASN A 5 -3.14 19.98 1.29
N GLY A 6 -3.61 18.78 1.63
CA GLY A 6 -3.09 17.52 1.10
C GLY A 6 -2.24 16.74 2.11
N VAL A 7 -1.39 15.85 1.58
CA VAL A 7 -0.52 14.97 2.37
C VAL A 7 0.95 15.31 2.08
N SER A 8 1.74 15.52 3.12
CA SER A 8 3.17 15.83 3.00
C SER A 8 4.06 14.97 3.91
N GLY A 9 5.29 14.73 3.46
CA GLY A 9 6.29 13.91 4.16
C GLY A 9 6.08 12.40 4.01
N ASP A 10 7.04 11.63 4.50
CA ASP A 10 7.04 10.17 4.39
C ASP A 10 6.33 9.50 5.59
N GLY A 11 5.63 8.40 5.33
CA GLY A 11 5.02 7.60 6.38
C GLY A 11 3.92 6.67 5.88
N SER A 12 3.32 5.93 6.81
CA SER A 12 2.16 5.09 6.52
C SER A 12 0.92 5.95 6.28
N LEU A 13 0.28 5.79 5.12
CA LEU A 13 -0.97 6.47 4.78
C LEU A 13 -2.20 5.72 5.34
N VAL A 14 -2.21 4.40 5.20
CA VAL A 14 -3.30 3.50 5.62
C VAL A 14 -2.70 2.20 6.16
N ILE A 15 -3.38 1.60 7.14
CA ILE A 15 -3.12 0.25 7.63
C ILE A 15 -4.35 -0.60 7.37
N VAL A 16 -4.17 -1.75 6.72
CA VAL A 16 -5.24 -2.71 6.46
C VAL A 16 -4.91 -4.01 7.18
N SER A 17 -5.89 -4.58 7.87
CA SER A 17 -5.75 -5.88 8.55
C SER A 17 -6.55 -6.95 7.82
N PHE A 18 -5.89 -8.05 7.49
CA PHE A 18 -6.50 -9.20 6.84
C PHE A 18 -6.50 -10.40 7.78
N ARG A 19 -7.51 -11.26 7.63
CA ARG A 19 -7.50 -12.60 8.21
C ARG A 19 -7.01 -13.56 7.14
N ALA A 20 -5.86 -14.21 7.38
CA ALA A 20 -5.40 -15.29 6.51
C ALA A 20 -6.41 -16.46 6.54
N VAL A 21 -6.66 -17.04 5.37
CA VAL A 21 -7.55 -18.20 5.19
C VAL A 21 -6.82 -19.26 4.37
N GLY A 22 -7.12 -20.54 4.64
CA GLY A 22 -6.45 -21.68 4.01
C GLY A 22 -5.31 -22.25 4.86
N GLU A 23 -4.78 -23.39 4.43
CA GLU A 23 -3.67 -24.12 5.08
C GLU A 23 -2.49 -24.25 4.13
N GLY A 24 -1.28 -24.37 4.68
CA GLY A 24 -0.05 -24.63 3.94
C GLY A 24 0.79 -23.38 3.61
N THR A 25 1.81 -23.59 2.79
CA THR A 25 2.76 -22.56 2.36
C THR A 25 2.25 -21.86 1.10
N ALA A 26 2.12 -20.54 1.16
CA ALA A 26 1.67 -19.75 0.03
C ALA A 26 2.32 -18.35 0.03
N THR A 27 2.55 -17.82 -1.16
CA THR A 27 2.94 -16.41 -1.35
C THR A 27 1.88 -15.74 -2.22
N THR A 28 1.40 -14.58 -1.78
CA THR A 28 0.39 -13.76 -2.47
C THR A 28 0.87 -12.32 -2.50
N GLN A 29 0.63 -11.64 -3.62
CA GLN A 29 0.95 -10.22 -3.77
C GLN A 29 -0.26 -9.35 -3.42
N LEU A 30 0.01 -8.23 -2.77
CA LEU A 30 -0.94 -7.14 -2.60
C LEU A 30 -0.47 -5.97 -3.48
N THR A 31 -1.26 -5.67 -4.51
CA THR A 31 -0.98 -4.62 -5.51
C THR A 31 -1.94 -3.44 -5.33
N LEU A 32 -1.48 -2.25 -5.71
CA LEU A 32 -2.36 -1.13 -6.00
C LEU A 32 -2.53 -1.05 -7.51
N GLU A 33 -3.77 -0.85 -7.96
CA GLU A 33 -4.12 -0.75 -9.37
C GLU A 33 -4.92 0.54 -9.60
N ASN A 34 -4.84 1.09 -10.81
CA ASN A 34 -5.53 2.32 -11.21
C ASN A 34 -5.28 3.48 -10.22
N ILE A 35 -4.00 3.74 -9.96
CA ILE A 35 -3.56 4.73 -8.98
C ILE A 35 -3.73 6.13 -9.56
N ASP A 36 -4.40 6.97 -8.80
CA ASP A 36 -4.68 8.36 -9.17
C ASP A 36 -4.38 9.26 -7.96
N ALA A 37 -3.60 10.31 -8.19
CA ALA A 37 -3.16 11.24 -7.18
C ALA A 37 -3.13 12.65 -7.78
N HIS A 38 -3.56 13.63 -7.00
CA HIS A 38 -3.66 15.01 -7.45
C HIS A 38 -3.11 15.96 -6.40
N ASP A 39 -2.56 17.07 -6.86
CA ASP A 39 -2.27 18.21 -6.01
C ASP A 39 -3.57 18.79 -5.44
N ALA A 40 -3.59 19.07 -4.14
CA ALA A 40 -4.81 19.42 -3.42
C ALA A 40 -5.36 20.81 -3.80
N GLU A 41 -4.51 21.71 -4.29
CA GLU A 41 -4.92 23.08 -4.65
C GLU A 41 -5.27 23.19 -6.14
N THR A 42 -4.42 22.62 -7.00
CA THR A 42 -4.49 22.80 -8.45
C THR A 42 -5.28 21.70 -9.15
N LEU A 43 -5.48 20.55 -8.49
CA LEU A 43 -6.06 19.34 -9.06
C LEU A 43 -5.28 18.80 -10.26
N ILE A 44 -4.00 19.13 -10.36
CA ILE A 44 -3.11 18.57 -11.38
C ILE A 44 -2.67 17.18 -10.95
N ASP A 45 -2.66 16.25 -11.89
CA ASP A 45 -2.18 14.88 -11.69
C ASP A 45 -0.74 14.85 -11.17
N ILE A 46 -0.53 14.02 -10.18
CA ILE A 46 0.78 13.65 -9.65
C ILE A 46 1.10 12.26 -10.20
N ILE A 47 2.18 12.16 -10.97
CA ILE A 47 2.66 10.87 -11.48
C ILE A 47 3.09 10.03 -10.29
N THR A 48 2.62 8.80 -10.20
CA THR A 48 2.91 7.95 -9.05
C THR A 48 3.49 6.61 -9.46
N GLN A 49 4.28 6.03 -8.56
CA GLN A 49 4.81 4.69 -8.68
C GLN A 49 4.42 3.90 -7.43
N ALA A 50 4.03 2.64 -7.63
CA ALA A 50 3.77 1.72 -6.53
C ALA A 50 4.52 0.41 -6.73
N THR A 51 5.00 -0.14 -5.61
CA THR A 51 5.62 -1.46 -5.55
C THR A 51 4.69 -2.42 -4.82
N PRO A 52 4.40 -3.60 -5.38
CA PRO A 52 3.60 -4.62 -4.71
C PRO A 52 4.21 -5.06 -3.38
N GLY A 53 3.35 -5.28 -2.38
CA GLY A 53 3.73 -5.95 -1.14
C GLY A 53 3.62 -7.48 -1.27
N SER A 54 4.47 -8.22 -0.56
CA SER A 54 4.43 -9.68 -0.53
C SER A 54 3.94 -10.19 0.83
N PHE A 55 2.88 -11.00 0.80
CA PHE A 55 2.40 -11.78 1.92
C PHE A 55 2.83 -13.24 1.72
N SER A 56 3.54 -13.80 2.68
CA SER A 56 3.99 -15.19 2.66
C SER A 56 3.60 -15.89 3.96
N VAL A 57 3.20 -17.16 3.82
CA VAL A 57 2.93 -18.09 4.92
C VAL A 57 3.96 -19.21 4.84
N GLU A 58 4.74 -19.40 5.91
CA GLU A 58 5.71 -20.48 6.03
C GLU A 58 5.75 -20.95 7.49
N ASP A 59 5.56 -22.25 7.75
CA ASP A 59 5.63 -22.86 9.09
C ASP A 59 4.85 -22.12 10.19
N SER A 60 3.61 -21.68 9.88
CA SER A 60 2.74 -20.87 10.77
C SER A 60 3.25 -19.47 11.10
N SER A 61 4.26 -18.97 10.39
CA SER A 61 4.70 -17.57 10.38
C SER A 61 4.07 -16.81 9.22
N TYR A 62 3.82 -15.52 9.45
CA TYR A 62 3.23 -14.61 8.46
C TYR A 62 4.15 -13.41 8.23
N THR A 63 4.35 -13.03 6.97
CA THR A 63 4.90 -11.72 6.63
C THR A 63 3.77 -10.72 6.39
N SER A 64 3.89 -9.49 6.88
CA SER A 64 2.93 -8.44 6.51
C SER A 64 3.30 -7.88 5.14
N PRO A 65 2.36 -7.79 4.17
CA PRO A 65 2.64 -7.13 2.91
C PRO A 65 2.78 -5.63 3.15
N VAL A 66 3.86 -5.03 2.65
CA VAL A 66 4.05 -3.57 2.65
C VAL A 66 4.05 -3.11 1.21
N ILE A 67 3.07 -2.27 0.87
CA ILE A 67 3.04 -1.56 -0.40
C ILE A 67 3.78 -0.25 -0.21
N THR A 68 4.69 0.08 -1.12
CA THR A 68 5.26 1.43 -1.19
C THR A 68 4.61 2.20 -2.32
N PHE A 69 4.29 3.47 -2.06
CA PHE A 69 3.72 4.41 -3.03
C PHE A 69 4.52 5.71 -2.92
N ALA A 70 4.89 6.28 -4.07
CA ALA A 70 5.60 7.56 -4.14
C ALA A 70 5.12 8.40 -5.33
N PRO A 71 4.98 9.73 -5.15
CA PRO A 71 4.76 10.69 -6.24
C PRO A 71 6.04 11.00 -7.04
#